data_AF-A0A2T5JBH4-F1
#
_entry.id   AF-A0A2T5JBH4-F1
#
_cell.length_a   1.000
_cell.length_b   1.000
_cell.length_c   1.000
_cell.angle_alpha   90.00
_cell.angle_beta   90.00
_cell.angle_gamma   90.00
#
_symmetry.space_group_name_H-M   'P 1'
#
loop_
_entity.id
_entity.type
_entity.pdbx_description
1 polymer ?
#
loop_
_entity_poly.entity_id
_entity_poly.type
_entity_poly.pdbx_seq_one_letter_code
_entity_poly.pdbx_strand_id
1 'polypeptide(L)'
;MATLINTPAVWTAQMSTEEKVTVWTKLVNFVATQKQNHTLWFFINLVVQGVLVLPIPVALIYYFNAPDWVLAVTMICFFANIIVNMGGEGIKTTIGFFAASIAIHLIMILAFVL
;
A
#
# COMPACT_ATOMS: atom_id res chain seq x y z
N MET A 1 42.35 -33.17 45.19
CA MET A 1 41.31 -32.21 45.63
C MET A 1 41.04 -31.28 44.45
N ALA A 2 39.88 -31.40 43.82
CA ALA A 2 39.49 -30.56 42.68
C ALA A 2 38.64 -29.40 43.19
N THR A 3 39.09 -28.17 43.00
CA THR A 3 38.37 -26.95 43.34
C THR A 3 37.40 -26.61 42.20
N LEU A 4 36.09 -26.64 42.49
CA LEU A 4 35.05 -26.24 41.56
C LEU A 4 34.97 -24.70 41.53
N ILE A 5 35.25 -24.11 40.37
CA ILE A 5 35.06 -22.68 40.12
C ILE A 5 33.56 -22.44 39.93
N ASN A 6 32.91 -21.85 40.93
CA ASN A 6 31.51 -21.46 40.86
C ASN A 6 31.40 -20.08 40.21
N THR A 7 31.27 -20.05 38.88
CA THR A 7 31.01 -18.82 38.13
C THR A 7 29.54 -18.43 38.33
N PRO A 8 29.21 -17.28 38.93
CA PRO A 8 27.83 -16.87 39.10
C PRO A 8 27.19 -16.60 37.73
N ALA A 9 26.02 -17.20 37.48
CA ALA A 9 25.22 -16.92 36.29
C ALA A 9 24.72 -15.47 36.35
N VAL A 10 25.33 -14.59 35.57
CA VAL A 10 24.85 -13.23 35.35
C VAL A 10 23.69 -13.30 34.36
N TRP A 11 22.47 -13.31 34.89
CA TRP A 11 21.27 -13.14 34.07
C TRP A 11 21.15 -11.67 33.68
N THR A 12 21.66 -11.32 32.50
CA THR A 12 21.23 -10.09 31.84
C THR A 12 19.75 -10.29 31.47
N ALA A 13 18.86 -9.71 32.27
CA ALA A 13 17.48 -9.52 31.86
C ALA A 13 17.50 -8.67 30.59
N GLN A 14 17.44 -9.32 29.43
CA GLN A 14 17.24 -8.64 28.17
C GLN A 14 15.85 -8.04 28.29
N MET A 15 15.79 -6.73 28.56
CA MET A 15 14.55 -5.97 28.47
C MET A 15 14.00 -6.21 27.08
N SER A 16 13.04 -7.12 26.97
CA SER A 16 12.16 -7.18 25.82
C SER A 16 11.37 -5.88 25.92
N THR A 17 11.86 -4.83 25.26
CA THR A 17 11.01 -3.71 24.91
C THR A 17 9.86 -4.33 24.15
N GLU A 18 8.70 -4.46 24.78
CA GLU A 18 7.48 -4.81 24.07
C GLU A 18 7.29 -3.72 23.02
N GLU A 19 7.75 -4.01 21.81
CA GLU A 19 7.58 -3.11 20.69
C GLU A 19 6.08 -3.02 20.48
N LYS A 20 5.48 -1.89 20.88
CA LYS A 20 4.03 -1.69 20.74
C LYS A 20 3.69 -1.91 19.28
N VAL A 21 3.11 -3.06 18.97
CA VAL A 21 2.79 -3.45 17.60
C VAL A 21 1.68 -2.53 17.11
N THR A 22 2.08 -1.44 16.45
CA THR A 22 1.15 -0.47 15.90
C THR A 22 0.46 -1.03 14.66
N VAL A 23 -0.68 -0.44 14.28
CA VAL A 23 -1.40 -0.79 13.04
C VAL A 23 -0.48 -0.61 11.82
N TRP A 24 0.39 0.40 11.86
CA TRP A 24 1.40 0.64 10.83
C TRP A 24 2.40 -0.51 10.73
N THR A 25 2.95 -0.98 11.85
CA THR A 25 3.88 -2.11 11.89
C THR A 25 3.23 -3.39 11.34
N LYS A 26 1.95 -3.64 11.68
CA LYS A 26 1.20 -4.78 11.12
C LYS A 26 1.02 -4.66 9.60
N LEU A 27 0.67 -3.48 9.09
CA LEU A 27 0.49 -3.24 7.67
C LEU A 27 1.80 -3.42 6.89
N VAL A 28 2.90 -2.86 7.38
CA VAL A 28 4.23 -3.01 6.76
C VAL A 28 4.66 -4.48 6.72
N ASN A 29 4.41 -5.23 7.80
CA ASN A 29 4.69 -6.65 7.85
C ASN A 29 3.81 -7.45 6.88
N PHE A 30 2.52 -7.12 6.77
CA PHE A 30 1.64 -7.72 5.77
C PHE A 30 2.14 -7.47 4.35
N VAL A 31 2.45 -6.22 4.00
CA VAL A 31 2.98 -5.86 2.68
C VAL A 31 4.29 -6.61 2.38
N ALA A 32 5.14 -6.81 3.39
CA ALA A 32 6.37 -7.59 3.23
C ALA A 32 6.11 -9.07 2.87
N THR A 33 5.04 -9.68 3.38
CA THR A 33 4.64 -11.05 3.00
C THR A 33 4.19 -11.15 1.53
N GLN A 34 3.72 -10.05 0.94
CA GLN A 34 3.18 -10.03 -0.42
C GLN A 34 4.25 -10.00 -1.52
N LYS A 35 5.55 -9.96 -1.16
CA LYS A 35 6.65 -9.86 -2.13
C LYS A 35 6.65 -10.98 -3.19
N GLN A 36 6.29 -12.20 -2.80
CA GLN A 36 6.21 -13.34 -3.72
C GLN A 36 5.05 -13.19 -4.73
N ASN A 37 4.01 -12.44 -4.37
CA ASN A 37 2.81 -12.25 -5.18
C ASN A 37 2.83 -10.95 -5.98
N HIS A 38 4.01 -10.39 -6.27
CA HIS A 38 4.13 -9.09 -6.96
C HIS A 38 3.42 -9.07 -8.32
N THR A 39 3.58 -10.12 -9.13
CA THR A 39 2.88 -10.24 -10.42
C THR A 39 1.36 -10.27 -10.27
N LEU A 40 0.84 -10.94 -9.22
CA LEU A 40 -0.59 -10.95 -8.94
C LEU A 40 -1.09 -9.54 -8.60
N TRP A 41 -0.33 -8.79 -7.79
CA TRP A 41 -0.64 -7.41 -7.47
C TRP A 41 -0.64 -6.49 -8.69
N PHE A 42 0.25 -6.71 -9.65
CA PHE A 42 0.20 -6.01 -10.93
C PHE A 42 -1.11 -6.26 -11.69
N PHE A 43 -1.55 -7.52 -11.80
CA PHE A 43 -2.82 -7.84 -12.46
C PHE A 43 -4.02 -7.25 -11.74
N ILE A 44 -4.06 -7.33 -10.41
CA ILE A 44 -5.10 -6.70 -9.60
C ILE A 44 -5.14 -5.19 -9.89
N ASN A 45 -3.97 -4.54 -9.92
CA ASN A 45 -3.87 -3.12 -10.20
C ASN A 45 -4.41 -2.78 -11.60
N LEU A 46 -4.04 -3.57 -12.61
CA LEU A 46 -4.49 -3.39 -13.99
C LEU A 46 -6.01 -3.55 -14.12
N VAL A 47 -6.59 -4.57 -13.48
CA VAL A 47 -8.05 -4.79 -13.50
C VAL A 47 -8.78 -3.68 -12.77
N VAL A 48 -8.34 -3.33 -11.57
CA VAL A 48 -9.02 -2.30 -10.76
C VAL A 48 -8.91 -0.93 -11.43
N GLN A 49 -7.71 -0.52 -11.84
CA GLN A 49 -7.51 0.79 -12.47
C GLN A 49 -8.10 0.84 -13.88
N GLY A 50 -7.93 -0.22 -14.67
CA GLY A 50 -8.39 -0.25 -16.06
C GLY A 50 -9.88 -0.50 -16.22
N VAL A 51 -10.53 -1.23 -15.29
CA VAL A 51 -11.94 -1.60 -15.43
C VAL A 51 -12.83 -0.88 -14.42
N LEU A 52 -12.45 -0.86 -13.15
CA LEU A 52 -13.32 -0.29 -12.10
C LEU A 52 -13.19 1.22 -11.98
N VAL A 53 -12.00 1.76 -12.22
CA VAL A 53 -11.71 3.18 -12.00
C VAL A 53 -12.00 4.04 -13.23
N LEU A 54 -11.75 3.55 -14.45
CA LEU A 54 -12.05 4.31 -15.68
C LEU A 54 -13.50 4.82 -15.84
N PRO A 55 -14.55 4.09 -15.41
CA PRO A 55 -15.92 4.58 -15.46
C PRO A 55 -16.21 5.73 -14.49
N ILE A 56 -15.41 5.88 -13.43
CA ILE A 56 -15.64 6.89 -12.37
C ILE A 56 -15.60 8.31 -12.94
N PRO A 57 -14.54 8.79 -13.63
CA PRO A 57 -14.53 10.14 -14.18
C PRO A 57 -15.67 10.37 -15.17
N VAL A 58 -16.02 9.36 -15.98
CA VAL A 58 -17.15 9.46 -16.90
C VAL A 58 -18.45 9.69 -16.14
N ALA A 59 -18.70 8.91 -15.08
CA ALA A 59 -19.89 9.08 -14.24
C ALA A 59 -19.91 10.44 -13.54
N LEU A 60 -18.78 10.91 -13.02
CA LEU A 60 -18.67 12.21 -12.36
C LEU A 60 -18.94 13.37 -13.34
N ILE A 61 -18.37 13.34 -14.54
CA ILE A 61 -18.56 14.38 -15.56
C ILE A 61 -20.03 14.41 -16.02
N TYR A 62 -20.60 13.26 -16.38
CA TYR A 62 -21.96 13.20 -16.95
C TYR A 62 -23.08 13.43 -15.93
N TYR A 63 -22.97 12.88 -14.72
CA TYR A 63 -24.06 12.94 -13.74
C TYR A 63 -23.91 14.08 -12.73
N PHE A 64 -22.68 14.50 -12.43
CA PHE A 64 -22.39 15.48 -11.38
C PHE A 64 -21.79 16.79 -11.91
N ASN A 65 -21.75 16.98 -13.24
CA ASN A 65 -21.11 18.13 -13.91
C ASN A 65 -19.68 18.36 -13.41
N ALA A 66 -18.96 17.29 -13.07
CA ALA A 66 -17.58 17.40 -12.64
C ALA A 66 -16.72 17.92 -13.80
N PRO A 67 -15.69 18.73 -13.51
CA PRO A 67 -14.82 19.31 -14.52
C PRO A 67 -13.93 18.27 -15.20
N ASP A 68 -13.59 18.50 -16.48
CA ASP A 68 -12.84 17.57 -17.32
C ASP A 68 -11.44 17.19 -16.78
N TRP A 69 -10.85 18.01 -15.90
CA TRP A 69 -9.55 17.70 -15.29
C TRP A 69 -9.58 16.44 -14.43
N VAL A 70 -10.76 15.99 -13.98
CA VAL A 70 -10.97 14.74 -13.27
C VAL A 70 -10.48 13.53 -14.10
N LEU A 71 -10.68 13.58 -15.42
CA LEU A 71 -10.15 12.57 -16.34
C LEU A 71 -8.62 12.57 -16.36
N ALA A 72 -8.01 13.76 -16.38
CA ALA A 72 -6.56 13.90 -16.39
C ALA A 72 -5.92 13.33 -15.11
N VAL A 73 -6.52 13.59 -13.95
CA VAL A 73 -6.07 13.02 -12.66
C VAL A 73 -6.18 11.50 -12.66
N THR A 74 -7.28 10.96 -13.17
CA THR A 74 -7.49 9.50 -13.32
C THR A 74 -6.42 8.89 -14.23
N MET A 75 -6.10 9.54 -15.35
CA MET A 75 -5.04 9.10 -16.27
C MET A 75 -3.66 9.12 -15.65
N ILE A 76 -3.31 10.18 -14.91
CA ILE A 76 -2.03 10.26 -14.20
C ILE A 76 -1.93 9.13 -13.18
N CYS A 77 -2.99 8.87 -12.42
CA CYS A 77 -3.04 7.77 -11.46
C CYS A 77 -2.90 6.40 -12.13
N PHE A 78 -3.57 6.18 -13.25
CA PHE A 78 -3.49 4.95 -14.04
C PHE A 78 -2.07 4.68 -14.53
N PHE A 79 -1.47 5.66 -15.22
CA PHE A 79 -0.11 5.50 -15.75
C PHE A 79 0.95 5.44 -14.66
N ALA A 80 0.81 6.21 -13.58
CA ALA A 80 1.73 6.11 -12.44
C ALA A 80 1.73 4.70 -11.84
N ASN A 81 0.55 4.08 -11.70
CA ASN A 81 0.45 2.69 -11.24
C ASN A 81 1.11 1.72 -12.23
N ILE A 82 0.87 1.85 -13.54
CA ILE A 82 1.53 1.00 -14.53
C ILE A 82 3.05 1.16 -14.48
N ILE A 83 3.56 2.39 -14.43
CA ILE A 83 5.00 2.67 -14.40
C ILE A 83 5.65 2.05 -13.16
N VAL A 84 5.06 2.20 -11.98
CA VAL A 84 5.58 1.60 -10.74
C VAL A 84 5.60 0.08 -10.85
N ASN A 85 4.53 -0.53 -11.37
CA ASN A 85 4.47 -2.00 -11.45
C ASN A 85 5.39 -2.58 -12.53
N MET A 86 5.52 -1.92 -13.69
CA MET A 86 6.38 -2.37 -14.79
C MET A 86 7.84 -1.96 -14.62
N GLY A 87 8.12 -0.93 -13.83
CA GLY A 87 9.47 -0.42 -13.54
C GLY A 87 10.30 -1.31 -12.61
N GLY A 88 9.76 -2.44 -12.15
CA GLY A 88 10.45 -3.36 -11.24
C GLY A 88 10.59 -2.83 -9.80
N GLU A 89 9.76 -1.85 -9.43
CA GLU A 89 9.74 -1.31 -8.07
C GLU A 89 9.30 -2.35 -7.03
N GLY A 90 9.73 -2.14 -5.79
CA GLY A 90 9.42 -3.05 -4.70
C GLY A 90 7.91 -3.13 -4.40
N ILE A 91 7.47 -4.27 -3.85
CA ILE A 91 6.04 -4.50 -3.49
C ILE A 91 5.46 -3.43 -2.57
N LYS A 92 6.31 -2.81 -1.73
CA LYS A 92 5.93 -1.70 -0.86
C LYS A 92 5.48 -0.48 -1.67
N THR A 93 6.22 -0.16 -2.72
CA THR A 93 5.89 0.94 -3.64
C THR A 93 4.64 0.61 -4.44
N THR A 94 4.53 -0.63 -4.97
CA THR A 94 3.34 -1.09 -5.71
C THR A 94 2.06 -0.95 -4.89
N ILE A 95 2.01 -1.54 -3.70
CA ILE A 95 0.81 -1.52 -2.85
C ILE A 95 0.56 -0.09 -2.33
N GLY A 96 1.62 0.67 -2.03
CA GLY A 96 1.51 2.07 -1.63
C GLY A 96 0.87 2.95 -2.70
N PHE A 97 1.35 2.87 -3.95
CA PHE A 97 0.79 3.62 -5.07
C PHE A 97 -0.63 3.20 -5.42
N PHE A 98 -0.92 1.90 -5.34
CA PHE A 98 -2.26 1.38 -5.54
C PHE A 98 -3.24 1.95 -4.51
N ALA A 99 -2.87 1.88 -3.23
CA ALA A 99 -3.68 2.42 -2.14
C ALA A 99 -3.85 3.95 -2.25
N ALA A 100 -2.77 4.68 -2.55
CA ALA A 100 -2.82 6.12 -2.76
C ALA A 100 -3.76 6.50 -3.91
N SER A 101 -3.69 5.77 -5.02
CA SER A 101 -4.59 6.00 -6.14
C SER A 101 -6.04 5.72 -5.79
N ILE A 102 -6.35 4.64 -5.08
CA ILE A 102 -7.73 4.39 -4.60
C ILE A 102 -8.19 5.54 -3.71
N ALA A 103 -7.35 6.02 -2.78
CA ALA A 103 -7.70 7.13 -1.90
C ALA A 103 -8.00 8.40 -2.69
N ILE A 104 -7.21 8.73 -3.73
CA ILE A 104 -7.46 9.87 -4.61
C ILE A 104 -8.83 9.76 -5.29
N HIS A 105 -9.19 8.59 -5.83
CA HIS A 105 -10.49 8.40 -6.46
C HIS A 105 -11.65 8.45 -5.46
N LEU A 106 -11.46 7.94 -4.24
CA LEU A 106 -12.47 8.06 -3.17
C LEU A 106 -12.69 9.52 -2.76
N ILE A 107 -11.61 10.29 -2.60
CA ILE A 107 -11.69 11.73 -2.29
C ILE A 107 -12.41 12.47 -3.42
N MET A 108 -12.10 12.12 -4.66
CA MET A 108 -12.73 12.71 -5.84
C MET A 108 -14.23 12.40 -5.90
N ILE A 109 -14.64 11.15 -5.65
CA ILE A 109 -16.06 10.80 -5.54
C ILE A 109 -16.72 11.62 -4.43
N LEU A 110 -16.13 11.66 -3.23
CA LEU A 110 -16.69 12.42 -2.12
C LEU A 110 -16.80 13.93 -2.43
N ALA A 111 -15.85 14.50 -3.17
CA ALA A 111 -15.84 15.92 -3.48
C ALA A 111 -16.90 16.37 -4.50
N PHE A 112 -17.37 15.46 -5.36
CA PHE A 112 -18.33 15.79 -6.42
C PHE A 112 -19.72 15.18 -6.22
N VAL A 113 -19.84 14.16 -5.36
CA VAL A 113 -21.12 13.49 -5.06
C VAL A 113 -21.81 14.07 -3.82
N LEU A 114 -21.06 14.56 -2.83
CA LEU A 114 -21.60 15.29 -1.65
C LEU A 114 -21.66 16.79 -1.92
#